data_AF-A0A9E5KVR1-F1
#
_entry.id   AF-A0A9E5KVR1-F1
#
_cell.length_a   1.000
_cell.length_b   1.000
_cell.length_c   1.000
_cell.angle_alpha   90.00
_cell.angle_beta   90.00
_cell.angle_gamma   90.00
#
_symmetry.space_group_name_H-M   'P 1'
#
loop_
_entity.id
_entity.type
_entity.pdbx_description
1 polymer ?
#
loop_
_entity_poly.entity_id
_entity_poly.type
_entity_poly.pdbx_seq_one_letter_code
_entity_poly.pdbx_strand_id
1 'polypeptide(L)'
;LSSREFQDYQGVYIDLYHELTKDKNAEKEKINEDIVFEIELIRQVEINIDYILMLVAKFHESNCEDKNILISIDKAINSSLQLRSKKELIENFIHTVNASTVVDEDWRKFVIEQKEADLNTLIEEEKLKQEETRKFINNSFRDGSLKTTGTDIDRIMPPVSRFGGGNRVVKKQGIIEKLMLFFEKYFGLV
;
A
#
# COMPACT_ATOMS: atom_id res chain seq x y z
N LEU A 1 5.81 18.25 13.98
CA LEU A 1 4.50 18.12 14.66
C LEU A 1 4.34 16.68 15.05
N SER A 2 4.23 16.39 16.34
CA SER A 2 3.77 15.07 16.78
C SER A 2 2.34 14.82 16.31
N SER A 3 1.93 13.56 16.22
CA SER A 3 0.55 13.20 15.85
C SER A 3 -0.49 13.87 16.75
N ARG A 4 -0.13 14.14 18.01
CA ARG A 4 -0.95 14.83 18.99
C ARG A 4 -1.07 16.33 18.71
N GLU A 5 0.06 17.00 18.45
CA GLU A 5 0.04 18.43 18.08
C GLU A 5 -0.72 18.67 16.77
N PHE A 6 -0.58 17.77 15.78
CA PHE A 6 -1.33 17.87 14.53
C PHE A 6 -2.85 17.74 14.75
N GLN A 7 -3.27 16.81 15.61
CA GLN A 7 -4.68 16.68 16.03
C GLN A 7 -5.19 17.93 16.75
N ASP A 8 -4.38 18.51 17.65
CA ASP A 8 -4.73 19.74 18.36
C ASP A 8 -4.94 20.90 17.38
N TYR A 9 -4.05 21.06 16.38
CA TYR A 9 -4.21 22.08 15.34
C TYR A 9 -5.42 21.84 14.42
N GLN A 10 -5.70 20.58 14.05
CA GLN A 10 -6.91 20.23 13.30
C GLN A 10 -8.18 20.59 14.07
N GLY A 11 -8.21 20.33 15.39
CA GLY A 11 -9.32 20.71 16.27
C GLY A 11 -9.54 22.22 16.27
N VAL A 12 -8.48 23.00 16.55
CA VAL A 12 -8.54 24.48 16.56
C VAL A 12 -9.04 25.04 15.23
N TYR A 13 -8.60 24.49 14.10
CA TYR A 13 -9.03 24.95 12.78
C TYR A 13 -10.53 24.66 12.52
N ILE A 14 -11.02 23.49 12.93
CA ILE A 14 -12.44 23.11 12.78
C ILE A 14 -13.32 23.98 13.67
N ASP A 15 -12.88 24.26 14.90
CA ASP A 15 -13.60 25.14 15.83
C ASP A 15 -13.73 26.55 15.25
N LEU A 16 -12.63 27.11 14.72
CA LEU A 16 -12.63 28.41 14.02
C LEU A 16 -13.58 28.43 12.82
N TYR A 17 -13.60 27.36 12.01
CA TYR A 17 -14.55 27.24 10.90
C TYR A 17 -16.01 27.28 11.39
N HIS A 18 -16.32 26.56 12.47
CA HIS A 18 -17.67 26.52 13.04
C HIS A 18 -18.09 27.85 13.68
N GLU A 19 -17.19 28.53 14.36
CA GLU A 19 -17.45 29.86 14.93
C GLU A 19 -17.75 30.88 13.82
N LEU A 20 -16.94 30.90 12.77
CA LEU A 20 -17.08 31.86 11.67
C LEU A 20 -18.24 31.57 10.71
N THR A 21 -18.70 30.31 10.63
CA THR A 21 -19.86 29.93 9.80
C THR A 21 -21.21 30.00 10.52
N LYS A 22 -21.23 30.01 11.86
CA LYS A 22 -22.47 30.13 12.66
C LYS A 22 -23.03 31.55 12.69
N ASP A 23 -22.19 32.59 12.61
CA ASP A 23 -22.61 34.00 12.65
C ASP A 23 -23.11 34.52 11.28
N LYS A 24 -24.27 34.01 10.84
CA LYS A 24 -24.99 34.60 9.70
C LYS A 24 -25.93 35.77 10.07
N ASN A 25 -26.10 36.08 11.36
CA ASN A 25 -27.13 37.00 11.87
C ASN A 25 -26.60 38.21 12.68
N ALA A 26 -25.38 38.69 12.44
CA ALA A 26 -24.88 39.89 13.10
C ALA A 26 -24.69 41.03 12.09
N GLU A 27 -25.39 42.16 12.31
CA GLU A 27 -25.25 43.44 11.60
C GLU A 27 -23.90 44.13 11.87
N LYS A 28 -22.78 43.43 11.66
CA LYS A 28 -21.43 43.99 11.74
C LYS A 28 -20.69 43.65 10.45
N GLU A 29 -19.92 44.62 9.94
CA GLU A 29 -19.11 44.45 8.73
C GLU A 29 -18.25 43.18 8.84
N LYS A 30 -18.44 42.26 7.89
CA LYS A 30 -17.70 41.00 7.84
C LYS A 30 -16.32 41.27 7.25
N ILE A 31 -15.32 41.38 8.11
CA ILE A 31 -13.91 41.56 7.71
C ILE A 31 -13.31 40.25 7.12
N ASN A 32 -14.05 39.13 7.19
CA ASN A 32 -13.55 37.78 6.92
C ASN A 32 -13.95 37.25 5.53
N GLU A 33 -14.46 38.09 4.63
CA GLU A 33 -14.91 37.65 3.29
C GLU A 33 -13.78 37.10 2.40
N ASP A 34 -12.53 37.46 2.70
CA ASP A 34 -11.34 37.00 1.97
C ASP A 34 -10.72 35.69 2.53
N ILE A 35 -11.30 35.10 3.58
CA ILE A 35 -10.79 33.86 4.18
C ILE A 35 -11.53 32.65 3.61
N VAL A 36 -10.83 31.87 2.78
CA VAL A 36 -11.33 30.59 2.25
C VAL A 36 -10.83 29.44 3.12
N PHE A 37 -11.75 28.72 3.76
CA PHE A 37 -11.41 27.52 4.53
C PHE A 37 -11.38 26.27 3.63
N GLU A 38 -10.22 25.61 3.53
CA GLU A 38 -10.07 24.34 2.80
C GLU A 38 -10.42 23.11 3.67
N ILE A 39 -11.65 23.07 4.20
CA ILE A 39 -12.10 21.97 5.09
C ILE A 39 -12.07 20.57 4.44
N GLU A 40 -12.10 20.51 3.11
CA GLU A 40 -12.03 19.25 2.36
C GLU A 40 -10.65 18.57 2.49
N LEU A 41 -9.57 19.36 2.65
CA LEU A 41 -8.20 18.84 2.81
C LEU A 41 -7.93 18.32 4.23
N ILE A 42 -8.65 18.82 5.24
CA ILE A 42 -8.36 18.58 6.66
C ILE A 42 -8.76 17.18 7.11
N ARG A 43 -9.63 16.51 6.36
CA ARG A 43 -10.14 15.18 6.69
C ARG A 43 -9.52 14.04 5.90
N GLN A 44 -8.60 14.30 4.99
CA GLN A 44 -7.89 13.23 4.31
C GLN A 44 -6.78 12.72 5.23
N VAL A 45 -7.12 11.78 6.12
CA VAL A 45 -6.12 10.85 6.63
C VAL A 45 -5.54 10.19 5.39
N GLU A 46 -4.25 10.41 5.14
CA GLU A 46 -3.56 9.76 4.03
C GLU A 46 -3.66 8.25 4.26
N ILE A 47 -4.47 7.58 3.43
CA ILE A 47 -4.71 6.15 3.57
C ILE A 47 -3.48 5.42 3.05
N ASN A 48 -2.58 5.10 3.97
CA ASN A 48 -1.33 4.40 3.75
C ASN A 48 -1.26 3.12 4.57
N ILE A 49 -0.14 2.40 4.50
CA ILE A 49 -0.01 1.11 5.20
C ILE A 49 -0.05 1.28 6.73
N ASP A 50 0.52 2.34 7.28
CA ASP A 50 0.52 2.59 8.73
C ASP A 50 -0.90 2.79 9.27
N TYR A 51 -1.75 3.48 8.52
CA TYR A 51 -3.16 3.61 8.86
C TYR A 51 -3.89 2.26 8.86
N ILE A 52 -3.57 1.38 7.90
CA ILE A 52 -4.11 0.01 7.88
C ILE A 52 -3.63 -0.76 9.11
N LEU A 53 -2.34 -0.71 9.44
CA LEU A 53 -1.79 -1.41 10.61
C LEU A 53 -2.40 -0.90 11.91
N MET A 54 -2.67 0.41 12.04
CA MET A 54 -3.41 0.96 13.16
C MET A 54 -4.83 0.37 13.26
N LEU A 55 -5.54 0.18 12.14
CA LEU A 55 -6.86 -0.46 12.16
C LEU A 55 -6.75 -1.96 12.52
N VAL A 56 -5.71 -2.65 12.08
CA VAL A 56 -5.44 -4.05 12.46
C VAL A 56 -5.14 -4.15 13.97
N ALA A 57 -4.38 -3.21 14.53
CA ALA A 57 -4.16 -3.13 15.98
C ALA A 57 -5.47 -2.92 16.75
N LYS A 58 -6.35 -2.03 16.28
CA LYS A 58 -7.70 -1.87 16.88
C LYS A 58 -8.53 -3.16 16.79
N PHE A 59 -8.44 -3.89 15.68
CA PHE A 59 -9.11 -5.18 15.53
C PHE A 59 -8.56 -6.20 16.53
N HIS A 60 -7.24 -6.24 16.72
CA HIS A 60 -6.58 -7.07 17.72
C HIS A 60 -6.97 -6.72 19.16
N GLU A 61 -7.02 -5.43 19.51
CA GLU A 61 -7.49 -4.93 20.81
C GLU A 61 -8.95 -5.33 21.12
N SER A 62 -9.78 -5.51 20.08
CA SER A 62 -11.15 -6.02 20.20
C SER A 62 -11.25 -7.54 20.36
N ASN A 63 -10.13 -8.23 20.64
CA ASN A 63 -10.00 -9.69 20.63
C ASN A 63 -10.43 -10.34 19.30
N CYS A 64 -10.25 -9.61 18.18
CA CYS A 64 -10.65 -10.04 16.84
C CYS A 64 -12.17 -10.26 16.66
N GLU A 65 -13.01 -9.60 17.47
CA GLU A 65 -14.47 -9.77 17.41
C GLU A 65 -15.19 -8.69 16.60
N ASP A 66 -14.67 -7.45 16.58
CA ASP A 66 -15.36 -6.33 15.92
C ASP A 66 -15.19 -6.36 14.39
N LYS A 67 -16.16 -6.99 13.73
CA LYS A 67 -16.23 -7.08 12.27
C LYS A 67 -16.40 -5.71 11.57
N ASN A 68 -16.84 -4.66 12.29
CA ASN A 68 -16.93 -3.32 11.67
C ASN A 68 -15.56 -2.76 11.34
N ILE A 69 -14.52 -3.16 12.09
CA ILE A 69 -13.14 -2.77 11.81
C ILE A 69 -12.67 -3.42 10.50
N LEU A 70 -13.00 -4.69 10.26
CA LEU A 70 -12.70 -5.37 8.99
C LEU A 70 -13.36 -4.68 7.79
N ILE A 71 -14.61 -4.25 7.93
CA ILE A 71 -15.31 -3.46 6.89
C ILE A 71 -14.59 -2.13 6.65
N SER A 72 -14.07 -1.51 7.71
CA SER A 72 -13.35 -0.23 7.61
C SER A 72 -11.99 -0.40 6.93
N ILE A 73 -11.29 -1.49 7.22
CA ILE A 73 -10.04 -1.88 6.54
C ILE A 73 -10.29 -2.11 5.04
N ASP A 74 -11.30 -2.90 4.67
CA ASP A 74 -11.61 -3.16 3.26
C ASP A 74 -11.95 -1.85 2.50
N LYS A 75 -12.74 -0.96 3.11
CA LYS A 75 -13.02 0.38 2.53
C LYS A 75 -11.76 1.21 2.37
N ALA A 76 -10.86 1.19 3.36
CA ALA A 76 -9.58 1.91 3.30
C ALA A 76 -8.68 1.36 2.17
N ILE A 77 -8.56 0.04 2.05
CA ILE A 77 -7.82 -0.59 0.95
C ILE A 77 -8.40 -0.20 -0.40
N ASN A 78 -9.73 -0.29 -0.55
CA ASN A 78 -10.39 -0.03 -1.83
C ASN A 78 -10.36 1.46 -2.23
N SER A 79 -10.12 2.39 -1.31
CA SER A 79 -10.05 3.82 -1.60
C SER A 79 -8.66 4.30 -2.08
N SER A 80 -7.60 3.50 -1.88
CA SER A 80 -6.24 3.83 -2.32
C SER A 80 -5.74 2.84 -3.38
N LEU A 81 -5.40 3.34 -4.58
CA LEU A 81 -4.84 2.52 -5.66
C LEU A 81 -3.59 1.75 -5.21
N GLN A 82 -2.74 2.38 -4.40
CA GLN A 82 -1.53 1.75 -3.89
C GLN A 82 -1.80 0.63 -2.88
N LEU A 83 -2.91 0.71 -2.13
CA LEU A 83 -3.30 -0.35 -1.20
C LEU A 83 -4.06 -1.47 -1.90
N ARG A 84 -4.76 -1.19 -3.02
CA ARG A 84 -5.41 -2.23 -3.82
C ARG A 84 -4.42 -3.30 -4.30
N SER A 85 -3.22 -2.92 -4.73
CA SER A 85 -2.17 -3.90 -5.12
C SER A 85 -1.67 -4.74 -3.93
N LYS A 86 -1.95 -4.32 -2.70
CA LYS A 86 -1.56 -4.97 -1.44
C LYS A 86 -2.72 -5.67 -0.75
N LYS A 87 -3.93 -5.63 -1.32
CA LYS A 87 -5.17 -6.13 -0.70
C LYS A 87 -5.03 -7.56 -0.21
N GLU A 88 -4.65 -8.46 -1.11
CA GLU A 88 -4.47 -9.88 -0.80
C GLU A 88 -3.46 -10.09 0.33
N LEU A 89 -2.34 -9.34 0.32
CA LEU A 89 -1.30 -9.44 1.35
C LEU A 89 -1.82 -9.00 2.72
N ILE A 90 -2.58 -7.90 2.76
CA ILE A 90 -3.19 -7.38 3.99
C ILE A 90 -4.26 -8.34 4.52
N GLU A 91 -5.13 -8.85 3.66
CA GLU A 91 -6.17 -9.82 4.03
C GLU A 91 -5.55 -11.10 4.60
N ASN A 92 -4.53 -11.65 3.93
CA ASN A 92 -3.82 -12.83 4.42
C ASN A 92 -3.16 -12.57 5.77
N PHE A 93 -2.58 -11.39 6.00
CA PHE A 93 -2.04 -11.05 7.31
C PHE A 93 -3.12 -11.01 8.38
N ILE A 94 -4.26 -10.36 8.12
CA ILE A 94 -5.38 -10.28 9.07
C ILE A 94 -5.86 -11.68 9.47
N HIS A 95 -5.86 -12.65 8.55
CA HIS A 95 -6.21 -14.04 8.85
C HIS A 95 -5.23 -14.74 9.80
N THR A 96 -3.99 -14.26 9.94
CA THR A 96 -2.99 -14.79 10.87
C THR A 96 -3.03 -14.12 12.26
N VAL A 97 -3.69 -12.97 12.39
CA VAL A 97 -3.76 -12.20 13.63
C VAL A 97 -4.52 -12.97 14.71
N ASN A 98 -3.94 -13.02 15.90
CA ASN A 98 -4.48 -13.71 17.07
C ASN A 98 -4.04 -13.01 18.37
N ALA A 99 -4.46 -13.52 19.53
CA ALA A 99 -4.17 -12.90 20.83
C ALA A 99 -2.68 -12.67 21.14
N SER A 100 -1.76 -13.41 20.53
CA SER A 100 -0.30 -13.27 20.73
C SER A 100 0.38 -12.32 19.74
N THR A 101 -0.35 -11.81 18.75
CA THR A 101 0.21 -11.00 17.66
C THR A 101 0.74 -9.65 18.16
N VAL A 102 1.95 -9.30 17.71
CA VAL A 102 2.52 -7.95 17.81
C VAL A 102 2.48 -7.35 16.40
N VAL A 103 1.44 -6.56 16.13
CA VAL A 103 1.04 -6.18 14.76
C VAL A 103 2.19 -5.67 13.89
N ASP A 104 3.01 -4.73 14.37
CA ASP A 104 4.09 -4.15 13.58
C ASP A 104 5.23 -5.14 13.29
N GLU A 105 5.61 -5.96 14.28
CA GLU A 105 6.71 -6.92 14.15
C GLU A 105 6.28 -8.11 13.28
N ASP A 106 5.09 -8.65 13.55
CA ASP A 106 4.52 -9.77 12.82
C ASP A 106 4.18 -9.38 11.39
N TRP A 107 3.73 -8.14 11.12
CA TRP A 107 3.55 -7.64 9.77
C TRP A 107 4.85 -7.66 8.98
N ARG A 108 5.95 -7.10 9.53
CA ARG A 108 7.26 -7.08 8.85
C ARG A 108 7.75 -8.49 8.55
N LYS A 109 7.64 -9.39 9.53
CA LYS A 109 8.04 -10.79 9.38
C LYS A 109 7.19 -11.49 8.30
N PHE A 110 5.87 -11.33 8.37
CA PHE A 110 4.94 -11.88 7.40
C PHE A 110 5.23 -11.39 5.98
N VAL A 111 5.46 -10.09 5.78
CA VAL A 111 5.79 -9.52 4.47
C VAL A 111 7.09 -10.11 3.92
N ILE A 112 8.13 -10.27 4.74
CA ILE A 112 9.40 -10.85 4.31
C ILE A 112 9.21 -12.31 3.88
N GLU A 113 8.53 -13.12 4.70
CA GLU A 113 8.28 -14.53 4.44
C GLU A 113 7.41 -14.72 3.18
N GLN A 114 6.32 -13.96 3.07
CA GLN A 114 5.41 -14.04 1.93
C GLN A 114 6.06 -13.55 0.63
N LYS A 115 6.86 -12.46 0.68
CA LYS A 115 7.62 -11.97 -0.47
C LYS A 115 8.58 -13.02 -1.01
N GLU A 116 9.28 -13.73 -0.14
CA GLU A 116 10.18 -14.81 -0.53
C GLU A 116 9.43 -16.02 -1.10
N ALA A 117 8.30 -16.41 -0.50
CA ALA A 117 7.45 -17.49 -1.00
C ALA A 117 6.87 -17.18 -2.40
N ASP A 118 6.30 -15.98 -2.58
CA ASP A 118 5.74 -15.53 -3.85
C ASP A 118 6.82 -15.44 -4.94
N LEU A 119 8.03 -14.95 -4.59
CA LEU A 119 9.15 -14.87 -5.53
C LEU A 119 9.61 -16.27 -5.98
N ASN A 120 9.74 -17.21 -5.05
CA ASN A 120 10.09 -18.59 -5.37
C ASN A 120 9.04 -19.23 -6.29
N THR A 121 7.75 -19.03 -5.98
CA THR A 121 6.64 -19.51 -6.81
C THR A 121 6.74 -18.95 -8.24
N LEU A 122 6.97 -17.64 -8.38
CA LEU A 122 7.13 -17.00 -9.68
C LEU A 122 8.34 -17.55 -10.46
N ILE A 123 9.48 -17.76 -9.77
CA ILE A 123 10.68 -18.35 -10.37
C ILE A 123 10.40 -19.77 -10.89
N GLU A 124 9.71 -20.59 -10.11
CA GLU A 124 9.39 -21.98 -10.47
C GLU A 124 8.39 -22.06 -11.63
N GLU A 125 7.28 -21.31 -11.56
CA GLU A 125 6.24 -21.29 -12.58
C GLU A 125 6.78 -20.87 -13.95
N GLU A 126 7.54 -19.77 -13.98
CA GLU A 126 8.05 -19.21 -15.23
C GLU A 126 9.38 -19.85 -15.69
N LYS A 127 9.96 -20.71 -14.83
CA LYS A 127 11.28 -21.33 -14.98
C LYS A 127 12.37 -20.29 -15.16
N LEU A 128 12.33 -19.25 -14.35
CA LEU A 128 13.33 -18.19 -14.35
C LEU A 128 14.63 -18.68 -13.73
N LYS A 129 15.73 -18.02 -14.07
CA LYS A 129 17.01 -18.28 -13.42
C LYS A 129 17.00 -17.64 -12.03
N GLN A 130 17.15 -18.47 -11.00
CA GLN A 130 16.92 -18.09 -9.61
C GLN A 130 17.78 -16.91 -9.15
N GLU A 131 19.11 -17.03 -9.29
CA GLU A 131 20.06 -16.02 -8.81
C GLU A 131 19.91 -14.69 -9.56
N GLU A 132 19.78 -14.73 -10.88
CA GLU A 132 19.61 -13.53 -11.69
C GLU A 132 18.27 -12.84 -11.43
N THR A 133 17.20 -13.61 -11.19
CA THR A 133 15.88 -13.06 -10.85
C THR A 133 15.92 -12.37 -9.49
N ARG A 134 16.49 -13.00 -8.48
CA ARG A 134 16.65 -12.42 -7.13
C ARG A 134 17.45 -11.12 -7.19
N LYS A 135 18.56 -11.12 -7.94
CA LYS A 135 19.38 -9.91 -8.13
C LYS A 135 18.61 -8.81 -8.87
N PHE A 136 17.87 -9.16 -9.92
CA PHE A 136 17.05 -8.22 -10.68
C PHE A 136 15.99 -7.56 -9.79
N ILE A 137 15.21 -8.37 -9.07
CA ILE A 137 14.17 -7.90 -8.14
C ILE A 137 14.75 -7.01 -7.04
N ASN A 138 15.86 -7.41 -6.41
CA ASN A 138 16.51 -6.61 -5.38
C ASN A 138 16.98 -5.24 -5.90
N ASN A 139 17.51 -5.19 -7.12
CA ASN A 139 17.88 -3.94 -7.76
C ASN A 139 16.63 -3.09 -8.06
N SER A 140 15.53 -3.71 -8.52
CA SER A 140 14.29 -2.97 -8.79
C SER A 140 13.68 -2.34 -7.54
N PHE A 141 13.67 -3.05 -6.40
CA PHE A 141 13.24 -2.45 -5.13
C PHE A 141 14.14 -1.30 -4.70
N ARG A 142 15.46 -1.45 -4.84
CA ARG A 142 16.42 -0.39 -4.52
C ARG A 142 16.26 0.85 -5.42
N ASP A 143 16.07 0.63 -6.71
CA ASP A 143 15.93 1.68 -7.73
C ASP A 143 14.52 2.30 -7.74
N GLY A 144 13.58 1.77 -6.94
CA GLY A 144 12.19 2.23 -6.88
C GLY A 144 11.37 1.97 -8.15
N SER A 145 11.89 1.17 -9.09
CA SER A 145 11.23 0.89 -10.36
C SER A 145 11.62 -0.47 -10.94
N LEU A 146 10.64 -1.13 -11.57
CA LEU A 146 10.88 -2.35 -12.35
C LEU A 146 11.28 -1.98 -13.77
N LYS A 147 12.51 -2.32 -14.17
CA LYS A 147 12.98 -2.10 -15.55
C LYS A 147 12.36 -3.12 -16.49
N THR A 148 11.34 -2.72 -17.23
CA THR A 148 10.64 -3.57 -18.20
C THR A 148 11.26 -3.52 -19.59
N THR A 149 12.10 -2.53 -19.86
CA THR A 149 12.78 -2.32 -21.14
C THR A 149 14.22 -2.87 -21.13
N GLY A 150 14.78 -3.06 -22.32
CA GLY A 150 16.13 -3.59 -22.48
C GLY A 150 16.23 -5.11 -22.33
N THR A 151 17.40 -5.56 -21.89
CA THR A 151 17.80 -6.98 -21.90
C THR A 151 17.81 -7.63 -20.52
N ASP A 152 17.48 -6.90 -19.45
CA ASP A 152 17.55 -7.44 -18.09
C ASP A 152 16.56 -8.60 -17.88
N ILE A 153 15.33 -8.48 -18.40
CA ILE A 153 14.36 -9.58 -18.41
C ILE A 153 14.85 -10.76 -19.27
N ASP A 154 15.55 -10.50 -20.39
CA ASP A 154 16.12 -11.57 -21.21
C ASP A 154 17.21 -12.38 -20.48
N ARG A 155 17.88 -11.79 -19.49
CA ARG A 155 18.92 -12.45 -18.69
C ARG A 155 18.34 -13.44 -17.70
N ILE A 156 17.18 -13.13 -17.11
CA ILE A 156 16.50 -13.98 -16.12
C ILE A 156 15.63 -15.06 -16.77
N MET A 157 15.24 -14.89 -18.03
CA MET A 157 14.46 -15.88 -18.76
C MET A 157 15.28 -17.16 -19.06
N PRO A 158 14.62 -18.32 -19.13
CA PRO A 158 15.27 -19.55 -19.59
C PRO A 158 15.68 -19.41 -21.07
N PRO A 159 16.68 -20.17 -21.53
CA PRO A 159 17.06 -20.19 -22.94
C PRO A 159 15.88 -20.67 -23.79
N VAL A 160 15.43 -19.80 -24.70
CA VAL A 160 14.35 -20.12 -25.65
C VAL A 160 14.87 -20.03 -27.07
N SER A 161 14.43 -20.97 -27.92
CA SER A 161 14.82 -21.04 -29.33
C SER A 161 14.45 -19.76 -30.07
N ARG A 162 15.41 -19.18 -30.79
CA ARG A 162 15.22 -17.97 -31.61
C ARG A 162 14.41 -18.23 -32.89
N PHE A 163 14.14 -19.50 -33.21
CA PHE A 163 13.46 -19.93 -34.44
C PHE A 163 11.97 -20.25 -34.22
N GLY A 164 11.43 -20.03 -33.01
CA GLY A 164 10.07 -20.43 -32.62
C GLY A 164 8.96 -19.39 -32.80
N GLY A 165 9.13 -18.36 -33.65
CA GLY A 165 8.07 -17.44 -34.10
C GLY A 165 7.13 -16.88 -33.02
N GLY A 166 7.41 -15.68 -32.48
CA GLY A 166 6.47 -14.91 -31.63
C GLY A 166 6.29 -15.38 -30.18
N ASN A 167 6.47 -16.68 -29.89
CA ASN A 167 6.22 -17.25 -28.56
C ASN A 167 7.12 -16.66 -27.45
N ARG A 168 8.37 -16.29 -27.79
CA ARG A 168 9.28 -15.65 -26.83
C ARG A 168 8.79 -14.26 -26.40
N VAL A 169 8.26 -13.47 -27.33
CA VAL A 169 7.84 -12.09 -27.04
C VAL A 169 6.62 -12.11 -26.13
N VAL A 170 5.65 -12.98 -26.42
CA VAL A 170 4.46 -13.18 -25.58
C VAL A 170 4.86 -13.67 -24.19
N LYS A 171 5.76 -14.65 -24.10
CA LYS A 171 6.26 -15.12 -22.79
C LYS A 171 6.99 -14.03 -22.01
N LYS A 172 7.83 -13.22 -22.67
CA LYS A 172 8.52 -12.08 -22.04
C LYS A 172 7.50 -11.08 -21.47
N GLN A 173 6.46 -10.78 -22.23
CA GLN A 173 5.41 -9.85 -21.80
C GLN A 173 4.65 -10.39 -20.57
N GLY A 174 4.26 -11.67 -20.57
CA GLY A 174 3.60 -12.30 -19.41
C GLY A 174 4.48 -12.30 -18.15
N ILE A 175 5.80 -12.54 -18.30
CA ILE A 175 6.75 -12.44 -17.18
C ILE A 175 6.83 -11.01 -16.66
N ILE A 176 6.88 -10.00 -17.55
CA ILE A 176 6.88 -8.59 -17.15
C ILE A 176 5.63 -8.26 -16.34
N GLU A 177 4.45 -8.69 -16.78
CA GLU A 177 3.19 -8.46 -16.07
C GLU A 177 3.19 -9.10 -14.67
N LYS A 178 3.63 -10.36 -14.55
CA LYS A 178 3.76 -11.03 -13.25
C LYS A 178 4.75 -10.31 -12.32
N LEU A 179 5.91 -9.90 -12.84
CA LEU A 179 6.92 -9.18 -12.05
C LEU A 179 6.46 -7.78 -11.65
N MET A 180 5.67 -7.10 -12.49
CA MET A 180 5.04 -5.82 -12.16
C MET A 180 4.05 -5.97 -11.02
N LEU A 181 3.14 -6.96 -11.08
CA LEU A 181 2.20 -7.25 -10.00
C LEU A 181 2.92 -7.59 -8.70
N PHE A 182 3.96 -8.43 -8.76
CA PHE A 182 4.81 -8.73 -7.62
C PHE A 182 5.47 -7.47 -7.04
N PHE A 183 6.04 -6.62 -7.91
CA PHE A 183 6.66 -5.37 -7.47
C PHE A 183 5.64 -4.45 -6.78
N GLU A 184 4.48 -4.20 -7.38
CA GLU A 184 3.43 -3.34 -6.81
C GLU A 184 2.86 -3.88 -5.50
N LYS A 185 2.77 -5.21 -5.34
CA LYS A 185 2.33 -5.88 -4.12
C LYS A 185 3.29 -5.64 -2.94
N TYR A 186 4.60 -5.58 -3.19
CA TYR A 186 5.61 -5.49 -2.12
C TYR A 186 6.33 -4.14 -2.00
N PHE A 187 6.15 -3.24 -2.98
CA PHE A 187 6.85 -1.96 -2.99
C PHE A 187 6.40 -1.06 -1.83
N GLY A 188 7.38 -0.50 -1.12
CA GLY A 188 7.18 0.39 0.02
C GLY A 188 6.82 -0.29 1.35
N LEU A 189 6.91 -1.64 1.43
CA LEU A 189 6.55 -2.39 2.64
C LEU A 189 7.75 -2.85 3.48
N VAL A 190 8.98 -2.73 2.97
CA VAL A 190 10.24 -3.10 3.62
C VAL A 190 11.30 -2.06 3.31
#